data_AF-G7NIS7-F1
#
_entry.id   AF-G7NIS7-F1
#
_cell.length_a   1.000
_cell.length_b   1.000
_cell.length_c   1.000
_cell.angle_alpha   90.00
_cell.angle_beta   90.00
_cell.angle_gamma   90.00
#
_symmetry.space_group_name_H-M   'P 1'
#
loop_
_entity.id
_entity.type
_entity.pdbx_description
1 polymer ?
#
loop_
_entity_poly.entity_id
_entity_poly.type
_entity_poly.pdbx_seq_one_letter_code
_entity_poly.pdbx_strand_id
1 'polypeptide(L)'
;AQDIHVHLIPVKPRLRPLLHVVCLIWATCKCYRSPGRLTVLLQEICNLLIQQASHYLSPEDLLRSEIEESQRKLQVVSDTLSFFKQEFQDRRENLHTYFKENQEVKEWDFQSSLVFVQLDGFLGRLHVVEGLLKTALDFHKLGKVEFSGIRGNALSQQVQQMHEEFHEMYRLFSGSSSDCLYLQSTDFENDVAEFNQKIEDLDRRLGTIFIQAFDDAPGLEHAFKLLDIAGNLLERPLVARDTSDKYLVLIQMFNKDLDAVRMIYSQHVQEEAELGFSPVHKNMPTVAGSLRWAQELRQRIQGPFSNFGRITHPSSCMESAEGKRMKRKYEDTLSLLEKYETRLYEDWCRTVSEKAQYNLSQPLLKRDPETKEITVNFNPQLLSVLKEMSYLEAREMTHIPETAAAMFSSRDFYRQLVANLELMANWYNKVMKTLLEVEFPLVEEELQNIDLRLRAAEETLNWKTEGAGVCDYVTQITSSIHDLEQRIQKTKDNVEEIQNIMKTWVAPIFKRKDGKRESLLSLDDQHDRMEKYYNLIKESGLKIHTLVQVITQP
;
A
#
# COMPACT_ATOMS: atom_id res chain seq x y z
N ALA A 1 39.79 -14.06 -40.05
CA ALA A 1 40.18 -14.08 -38.62
C ALA A 1 40.60 -12.65 -38.27
N GLN A 2 39.69 -11.68 -38.16
CA GLN A 2 38.66 -11.58 -37.12
C GLN A 2 39.27 -11.91 -35.76
N ASP A 3 40.15 -11.03 -35.27
CA ASP A 3 40.55 -10.92 -33.84
C ASP A 3 41.51 -9.72 -33.59
N ILE A 4 41.41 -8.65 -34.39
CA ILE A 4 42.11 -7.36 -34.14
C ILE A 4 41.09 -6.24 -33.87
N HIS A 5 39.94 -6.56 -33.29
CA HIS A 5 39.14 -5.58 -32.56
C HIS A 5 39.69 -5.50 -31.14
N VAL A 6 40.93 -5.01 -31.01
CA VAL A 6 41.67 -5.04 -29.75
C VAL A 6 41.05 -4.04 -28.79
N HIS A 7 40.34 -4.57 -27.80
CA HIS A 7 39.78 -3.82 -26.68
C HIS A 7 40.83 -2.86 -26.09
N LEU A 8 40.44 -1.62 -25.77
CA LEU A 8 41.27 -0.68 -25.00
C LEU A 8 41.45 -1.13 -23.53
N ILE A 9 40.57 -2.02 -23.06
CA ILE A 9 40.54 -2.59 -21.71
C ILE A 9 41.88 -3.23 -21.29
N PRO A 10 42.53 -4.10 -22.09
CA PRO A 10 43.86 -4.64 -21.81
C PRO A 10 45.02 -3.64 -21.88
N VAL A 11 44.80 -2.39 -22.34
CA VAL A 11 45.84 -1.35 -22.38
C VAL A 11 46.09 -0.77 -20.98
N LYS A 12 45.02 -0.54 -20.20
CA LYS A 12 45.09 0.04 -18.84
C LYS A 12 46.12 -0.64 -17.90
N PRO A 13 46.16 -1.98 -17.75
CA PRO A 13 47.16 -2.64 -16.91
C PRO A 13 48.60 -2.55 -17.45
N ARG A 14 48.80 -2.26 -18.74
CA ARG A 14 50.13 -2.16 -19.38
C ARG A 14 50.74 -0.76 -19.25
N LEU A 15 49.94 0.27 -18.91
CA LEU A 15 50.41 1.64 -18.71
C LEU A 15 51.40 1.76 -17.55
N ARG A 16 51.19 1.00 -16.48
CA ARG A 16 52.07 0.97 -15.31
C ARG A 16 53.48 0.44 -15.63
N PRO A 17 53.63 -0.75 -16.24
CA PRO A 17 54.93 -1.23 -16.74
C PRO A 17 55.58 -0.28 -17.75
N LEU A 18 54.79 0.33 -18.65
CA LEU A 18 55.31 1.26 -19.65
C LEU A 18 56.01 2.46 -19.00
N LEU A 19 55.32 3.15 -18.08
CA LEU A 19 55.90 4.29 -17.36
C LEU A 19 57.06 3.87 -16.46
N HIS A 20 57.02 2.67 -15.86
CA HIS A 20 58.13 2.12 -15.10
C HIS A 20 59.40 1.96 -15.96
N VAL A 21 59.26 1.47 -17.19
CA VAL A 21 60.38 1.38 -18.15
C VAL A 21 60.90 2.76 -18.53
N VAL A 22 60.02 3.75 -18.71
CA VAL A 22 60.42 5.15 -18.97
C VAL A 22 61.25 5.72 -17.81
N CYS A 23 60.84 5.49 -16.56
CA CYS A 23 61.61 5.87 -15.37
C CYS A 23 62.97 5.15 -15.29
N LEU A 24 63.04 3.85 -15.63
CA LEU A 24 64.29 3.11 -15.70
C LEU A 24 65.24 3.65 -16.78
N ILE A 25 64.71 4.00 -17.96
CA ILE A 25 65.50 4.62 -19.05
C ILE A 25 66.10 5.95 -18.56
N TRP A 26 65.32 6.76 -17.84
CA TRP A 26 65.80 8.02 -17.26
C TRP A 26 66.91 7.80 -16.21
N ALA A 27 66.72 6.82 -15.32
CA ALA A 27 67.67 6.50 -14.26
C ALA A 27 68.97 5.87 -14.80
N THR A 28 68.91 5.05 -15.84
CA THR A 28 70.07 4.25 -16.31
C THR A 28 70.78 4.82 -17.54
N CYS A 29 70.07 5.47 -18.46
CA CYS A 29 70.63 5.92 -19.74
C CYS A 29 71.02 7.40 -19.72
N LYS A 30 72.33 7.67 -19.69
CA LYS A 30 72.86 9.06 -19.72
C LYS A 30 72.47 9.81 -21.00
N CYS A 31 72.34 9.11 -22.13
CA CYS A 31 71.98 9.70 -23.43
C CYS A 31 70.50 10.14 -23.51
N TYR A 32 69.62 9.54 -22.70
CA TYR A 32 68.20 9.88 -22.65
C TYR A 32 67.83 10.77 -21.47
N ARG A 33 68.80 11.06 -20.58
CA ARG A 33 68.67 11.97 -19.43
C ARG A 33 68.74 13.44 -19.86
N SER A 34 67.91 13.80 -20.83
CA SER A 34 67.68 15.15 -21.32
C SER A 34 66.19 15.43 -21.30
N PRO A 35 65.72 16.49 -20.61
CA PRO A 35 64.29 16.82 -20.51
C PRO A 35 63.58 16.88 -21.87
N GLY A 36 64.24 17.41 -22.90
CA GLY A 36 63.66 17.50 -24.25
C GLY A 36 63.40 16.13 -24.89
N ARG A 37 64.33 15.18 -24.79
CA ARG A 37 64.17 13.83 -25.37
C ARG A 37 63.07 13.03 -24.66
N LEU A 38 63.01 13.14 -23.33
CA LEU A 38 61.97 12.48 -22.54
C LEU A 38 60.58 13.09 -22.81
N THR A 39 60.50 14.42 -22.96
CA THR A 39 59.26 15.11 -23.32
C THR A 39 58.72 14.60 -24.65
N VAL A 40 59.58 14.49 -25.68
CA VAL A 40 59.19 13.94 -27.00
C VAL A 40 58.73 12.48 -26.88
N LEU A 41 59.42 11.64 -26.12
CA LEU A 41 58.99 10.25 -25.91
C LEU A 41 57.59 10.16 -25.31
N LEU A 42 57.34 10.95 -24.28
CA LEU A 42 56.06 10.96 -23.58
C LEU A 42 54.95 11.55 -24.46
N GLN A 43 55.27 12.54 -25.30
CA GLN A 43 54.36 13.06 -26.32
C GLN A 43 54.00 11.95 -27.34
N GLU A 44 54.98 11.21 -27.85
CA GLU A 44 54.70 10.10 -28.77
C GLU A 44 53.90 8.96 -28.12
N ILE A 45 54.08 8.70 -26.82
CA ILE A 45 53.22 7.79 -26.06
C ILE A 45 51.79 8.34 -25.99
N CYS A 46 51.60 9.63 -25.71
CA CYS A 46 50.28 10.26 -25.73
C CYS A 46 49.63 10.16 -27.12
N ASN A 47 50.38 10.43 -28.19
CA ASN A 47 49.91 10.33 -29.58
C ASN A 47 49.44 8.90 -29.89
N LEU A 48 50.21 7.89 -29.48
CA LEU A 48 49.84 6.49 -29.64
C LEU A 48 48.55 6.15 -28.88
N LEU A 49 48.40 6.63 -27.64
CA LEU A 49 47.18 6.42 -26.85
C LEU A 49 45.97 7.10 -27.48
N ILE A 50 46.12 8.31 -28.02
CA ILE A 50 45.06 9.02 -28.75
C ILE A 50 44.68 8.25 -30.01
N GLN A 51 45.64 7.73 -30.78
CA GLN A 51 45.38 6.91 -31.96
C GLN A 51 44.62 5.62 -31.62
N GLN A 52 45.03 4.92 -30.56
CA GLN A 52 44.34 3.72 -30.09
C GLN A 52 42.93 4.02 -29.57
N ALA A 53 42.76 5.12 -28.83
CA ALA A 53 41.47 5.58 -28.36
C ALA A 53 40.54 5.94 -29.52
N SER A 54 41.04 6.68 -30.53
CA SER A 54 40.28 7.07 -31.71
C SER A 54 39.85 5.84 -32.52
N HIS A 55 40.76 4.86 -32.71
CA HIS A 55 40.41 3.61 -33.40
C HIS A 55 39.34 2.81 -32.65
N TYR A 56 39.43 2.74 -31.32
CA TYR A 56 38.43 2.05 -30.49
C TYR A 56 37.06 2.75 -30.50
N LEU A 57 37.04 4.09 -30.51
CA LEU A 57 35.81 4.88 -30.55
C LEU A 57 35.15 4.89 -31.92
N SER A 58 35.94 4.78 -33.00
CA SER A 58 35.47 4.87 -34.39
C SER A 58 34.69 6.16 -34.64
N PRO A 59 35.37 7.29 -34.96
CA PRO A 59 34.77 8.63 -34.94
C PRO A 59 33.54 8.78 -35.85
N GLU A 60 33.51 8.05 -36.96
CA GLU A 60 32.38 8.04 -37.90
C GLU A 60 31.13 7.42 -37.28
N ASP A 61 31.28 6.38 -36.47
CA ASP A 61 30.15 5.63 -35.90
C ASP A 61 29.78 6.09 -34.49
N LEU A 62 30.63 6.90 -33.84
CA LEU A 62 30.46 7.29 -32.44
C LEU A 62 29.13 8.00 -32.16
N LEU A 63 28.71 8.89 -33.07
CA LEU A 63 27.45 9.63 -32.95
C LEU A 63 26.24 8.91 -33.60
N ARG A 64 26.49 7.89 -34.43
CA ARG A 64 25.45 7.16 -35.19
C ARG A 64 25.05 5.83 -34.56
N SER A 65 25.97 5.20 -33.84
CA SER A 65 25.73 3.94 -33.13
C SER A 65 24.85 4.14 -31.89
N GLU A 66 24.50 3.05 -31.22
CA GLU A 66 23.68 3.10 -30.02
C GLU A 66 24.32 3.99 -28.94
N ILE A 67 23.60 5.02 -28.51
CA ILE A 67 24.09 6.06 -27.58
C ILE A 67 24.70 5.46 -26.31
N GLU A 68 24.06 4.41 -25.76
CA GLU A 68 24.51 3.72 -24.55
C GLU A 68 25.81 2.92 -24.77
N GLU A 69 26.04 2.40 -25.98
CA GLU A 69 27.30 1.76 -26.33
C GLU A 69 28.41 2.82 -26.46
N SER A 70 28.13 3.92 -27.17
CA SER A 70 29.06 5.04 -27.33
C SER A 70 29.47 5.67 -26.00
N GLN A 71 28.52 5.90 -25.08
CA GLN A 71 28.81 6.40 -23.73
C GLN A 71 29.71 5.44 -22.94
N ARG A 72 29.45 4.13 -23.00
CA ARG A 72 30.31 3.13 -22.35
C ARG A 72 31.73 3.14 -22.91
N LYS A 73 31.88 3.23 -24.24
CA LYS A 73 33.20 3.33 -24.88
C LYS A 73 33.94 4.61 -24.48
N LEU A 74 33.25 5.75 -24.45
CA LEU A 74 33.80 7.03 -24.01
C LEU A 74 34.27 7.00 -22.56
N GLN A 75 33.49 6.39 -21.67
CA GLN A 75 33.86 6.23 -20.26
C GLN A 75 35.15 5.41 -20.13
N VAL A 76 35.25 4.27 -20.83
CA VAL A 76 36.44 3.41 -20.82
C VAL A 76 37.68 4.16 -21.32
N VAL A 77 37.55 4.95 -22.39
CA VAL A 77 38.65 5.77 -22.93
C VAL A 77 39.06 6.85 -21.94
N SER A 78 38.10 7.64 -21.48
CA SER A 78 38.34 8.76 -20.54
C SER A 78 38.97 8.26 -19.25
N ASP A 79 38.51 7.12 -18.71
CA ASP A 79 39.08 6.49 -17.53
C ASP A 79 40.51 5.97 -17.77
N THR A 80 40.79 5.44 -18.96
CA THR A 80 42.11 4.90 -19.30
C THR A 80 43.14 6.01 -19.49
N LEU A 81 42.76 7.09 -20.17
CA LEU A 81 43.62 8.26 -20.39
C LEU A 81 43.83 9.05 -19.08
N SER A 82 42.79 9.19 -18.26
CA SER A 82 42.91 9.81 -16.93
C SER A 82 43.80 8.98 -16.00
N PHE A 83 43.68 7.65 -16.05
CA PHE A 83 44.57 6.76 -15.32
C PHE A 83 46.03 6.89 -15.77
N PHE A 84 46.30 7.03 -17.07
CA PHE A 84 47.65 7.31 -17.55
C PHE A 84 48.23 8.59 -16.94
N LYS A 85 47.44 9.67 -16.87
CA LYS A 85 47.86 10.93 -16.24
C LYS A 85 48.13 10.77 -14.75
N GLN A 86 47.29 10.01 -14.04
CA GLN A 86 47.49 9.71 -12.62
C GLN A 86 48.79 8.94 -12.39
N GLU A 87 49.01 7.86 -13.16
CA GLU A 87 50.23 7.06 -13.05
C GLU A 87 51.48 7.86 -13.45
N PHE A 88 51.38 8.76 -14.44
CA PHE A 88 52.48 9.65 -14.78
C PHE A 88 52.88 10.55 -13.59
N GLN A 89 51.91 11.12 -12.89
CA GLN A 89 52.17 11.97 -11.72
C GLN A 89 52.74 11.16 -10.57
N ASP A 90 52.17 9.99 -10.26
CA ASP A 90 52.71 9.08 -9.24
C ASP A 90 54.17 8.70 -9.51
N ARG A 91 54.51 8.39 -10.78
CA ARG A 91 55.89 8.06 -11.17
C ARG A 91 56.83 9.26 -11.12
N ARG A 92 56.32 10.46 -11.38
CA ARG A 92 57.09 11.70 -11.28
C ARG A 92 57.43 12.01 -9.82
N GLU A 93 56.49 11.86 -8.90
CA GLU A 93 56.69 12.07 -7.46
C GLU A 93 57.63 11.01 -6.85
N ASN A 94 57.48 9.76 -7.28
CA ASN A 94 58.28 8.64 -6.79
C ASN A 94 59.57 8.39 -7.60
N LEU A 95 60.00 9.33 -8.43
CA LEU A 95 61.14 9.16 -9.33
C LEU A 95 62.46 8.89 -8.59
N HIS A 96 62.60 9.43 -7.38
CA HIS A 96 63.76 9.22 -6.50
C HIS A 96 64.03 7.74 -6.21
N THR A 97 62.99 6.89 -6.17
CA THR A 97 63.10 5.45 -5.88
C THR A 97 63.86 4.66 -6.94
N TYR A 98 64.06 5.22 -8.14
CA TYR A 98 64.76 4.58 -9.26
C TYR A 98 66.28 4.83 -9.24
N PHE A 99 66.77 5.71 -8.36
CA PHE A 99 68.18 6.02 -8.21
C PHE A 99 68.75 5.25 -7.00
N LYS A 100 70.03 4.85 -7.09
CA LYS A 100 70.72 4.23 -5.95
C LYS A 100 70.98 5.29 -4.86
N GLU A 101 70.99 4.90 -3.59
CA GLU A 101 71.15 5.79 -2.42
C GLU A 101 72.35 6.76 -2.49
N ASN A 102 73.38 6.43 -3.29
CA ASN A 102 74.59 7.25 -3.47
C ASN A 102 74.66 8.00 -4.82
N GLN A 103 73.55 8.12 -5.56
CA GLN A 103 73.48 8.85 -6.83
C GLN A 103 72.63 10.12 -6.70
N GLU A 104 73.10 11.23 -7.29
CA GLU A 104 72.32 12.45 -7.42
C GLU A 104 71.04 12.19 -8.22
N VAL A 105 69.88 12.39 -7.57
CA VAL A 105 68.57 12.25 -8.20
C VAL A 105 68.36 13.41 -9.15
N LYS A 106 68.21 13.10 -10.44
CA LYS A 106 67.84 14.10 -11.44
C LYS A 106 66.34 14.02 -11.67
N GLU A 107 65.63 15.05 -11.25
CA GLU A 107 64.19 15.16 -11.44
C GLU A 107 63.81 15.45 -12.89
N TRP A 108 62.53 15.23 -13.21
CA TRP A 108 61.95 15.65 -14.48
C TRP A 108 61.76 17.17 -14.49
N ASP A 109 62.76 17.88 -15.00
CA ASP A 109 62.79 19.34 -15.08
C ASP A 109 62.07 19.87 -16.36
N PHE A 110 60.80 19.50 -16.50
CA PHE A 110 59.91 20.01 -17.56
C PHE A 110 58.47 20.11 -17.07
N GLN A 111 57.69 21.04 -17.61
CA GLN A 111 56.29 21.20 -17.23
C GLN A 111 55.43 20.05 -17.79
N SER A 112 54.58 19.42 -16.97
CA SER A 112 53.67 18.34 -17.42
C SER A 112 52.75 18.78 -18.55
N SER A 113 52.38 20.06 -18.60
CA SER A 113 51.56 20.65 -19.66
C SER A 113 52.16 20.42 -21.05
N LEU A 114 53.49 20.45 -21.19
CA LEU A 114 54.18 20.25 -22.47
C LEU A 114 53.99 18.83 -23.01
N VAL A 115 53.83 17.84 -22.13
CA VAL A 115 53.57 16.44 -22.52
C VAL A 115 52.11 16.24 -22.90
N PHE A 116 51.19 16.88 -22.17
CA PHE A 116 49.77 16.57 -22.24
C PHE A 116 48.94 17.48 -23.15
N VAL A 117 49.49 18.52 -23.80
CA VAL A 117 48.71 19.45 -24.65
C VAL A 117 47.71 18.74 -25.57
N GLN A 118 48.16 17.74 -26.34
CA GLN A 118 47.28 17.02 -27.27
C GLN A 118 46.31 16.08 -26.56
N LEU A 119 46.75 15.43 -25.47
CA LEU A 119 45.92 14.52 -24.68
C LEU A 119 44.80 15.28 -23.96
N ASP A 120 45.10 16.46 -23.42
CA ASP A 120 44.16 17.33 -22.73
C ASP A 120 43.14 17.92 -23.72
N GLY A 121 43.60 18.32 -24.91
CA GLY A 121 42.70 18.70 -26.01
C GLY A 121 41.75 17.55 -26.38
N PHE A 122 42.27 16.33 -26.54
CA PHE A 122 41.47 15.15 -26.85
C PHE A 122 40.46 14.83 -25.75
N LEU A 123 40.86 14.84 -24.48
CA LEU A 123 39.96 14.68 -23.33
C LEU A 123 38.86 15.76 -23.31
N GLY A 124 39.21 17.01 -23.61
CA GLY A 124 38.24 18.10 -23.76
C GLY A 124 37.21 17.81 -24.85
N ARG A 125 37.66 17.34 -26.02
CA ARG A 125 36.77 16.93 -27.12
C ARG A 125 35.87 15.75 -26.73
N LEU A 126 36.41 14.74 -26.04
CA LEU A 126 35.61 13.61 -25.53
C LEU A 126 34.51 14.08 -24.59
N HIS A 127 34.79 15.06 -23.72
CA HIS A 127 33.78 15.60 -22.79
C HIS A 127 32.67 16.37 -23.53
N VAL A 128 33.00 17.08 -24.62
CA VAL A 128 32.00 17.71 -25.49
C VAL A 128 31.09 16.64 -26.12
N VAL A 129 31.68 15.57 -26.68
CA VAL A 129 30.92 14.47 -27.28
C VAL A 129 30.06 13.73 -26.24
N GLU A 130 30.60 13.50 -25.05
CA GLU A 130 29.85 12.93 -23.92
C GLU A 130 28.63 13.80 -23.56
N GLY A 131 28.79 15.13 -23.52
CA GLY A 131 27.69 16.07 -23.28
C GLY A 131 26.60 16.02 -24.37
N LEU A 132 27.00 15.87 -25.64
CA LEU A 132 26.06 15.71 -26.76
C LEU A 132 25.28 14.39 -26.65
N LEU A 133 25.96 13.28 -26.38
CA LEU A 133 25.31 11.97 -26.19
C LEU A 133 24.38 11.95 -24.97
N LYS A 134 24.77 12.61 -23.88
CA LYS A 134 23.90 12.77 -22.70
C LYS A 134 22.64 13.56 -23.04
N THR A 135 22.79 14.66 -23.77
CA THR A 135 21.65 15.45 -24.26
C THR A 135 20.76 14.60 -25.17
N ALA A 136 21.34 13.83 -26.08
CA ALA A 136 20.57 12.94 -26.94
C ALA A 136 19.79 11.90 -26.13
N LEU A 137 20.43 11.26 -25.14
CA LEU A 137 19.78 10.29 -24.27
C LEU A 137 18.61 10.91 -23.48
N ASP A 138 18.76 12.14 -22.99
CA ASP A 138 17.68 12.86 -22.30
C ASP A 138 16.49 13.08 -23.25
N PHE A 139 16.72 13.61 -24.45
CA PHE A 139 15.65 13.90 -25.41
C PHE A 139 15.02 12.65 -26.04
N HIS A 140 15.72 11.51 -26.05
CA HIS A 140 15.11 10.22 -26.42
C HIS A 140 14.03 9.78 -25.44
N LYS A 141 14.09 10.22 -24.17
CA LYS A 141 13.05 9.92 -23.16
C LYS A 141 11.73 10.61 -23.49
N LEU A 142 11.75 11.73 -24.22
CA LEU A 142 10.52 12.45 -24.61
C LEU A 142 9.55 11.57 -25.40
N GLY A 143 10.05 10.60 -26.17
CA GLY A 143 9.18 9.67 -26.92
C GLY A 143 8.33 8.76 -26.03
N LYS A 144 8.58 8.71 -24.72
CA LYS A 144 7.79 7.96 -23.73
C LYS A 144 7.03 8.86 -22.76
N VAL A 145 7.17 10.18 -22.88
CA VAL A 145 6.52 11.14 -22.00
C VAL A 145 5.10 11.38 -22.47
N GLU A 146 4.13 10.95 -21.66
CA GLU A 146 2.72 11.20 -21.89
C GLU A 146 2.12 11.99 -20.73
N PHE A 147 1.51 13.12 -21.04
CA PHE A 147 0.73 13.90 -20.10
C PHE A 147 -0.73 13.42 -20.07
N SER A 148 -1.22 13.20 -18.86
CA SER A 148 -2.62 12.92 -18.58
C SER A 148 -3.34 14.17 -18.06
N GLY A 149 -4.64 14.29 -18.28
CA GLY A 149 -5.46 15.40 -17.80
C GLY A 149 -6.19 16.17 -18.91
N ILE A 150 -6.84 17.28 -18.56
CA ILE A 150 -7.72 18.04 -19.46
C ILE A 150 -6.95 18.56 -20.69
N ARG A 151 -5.73 19.05 -20.48
CA ARG A 151 -4.81 19.45 -21.57
C ARG A 151 -3.77 18.38 -21.91
N GLY A 152 -3.84 17.21 -21.30
CA GLY A 152 -2.84 16.15 -21.43
C GLY A 152 -2.58 15.77 -22.89
N ASN A 153 -3.64 15.53 -23.68
CA ASN A 153 -3.50 15.18 -25.09
C ASN A 153 -2.77 16.27 -25.91
N ALA A 154 -3.13 17.54 -25.70
CA ALA A 154 -2.49 18.65 -26.41
C ALA A 154 -1.01 18.82 -26.03
N LEU A 155 -0.67 18.64 -24.74
CA LEU A 155 0.71 18.71 -24.26
C LEU A 155 1.54 17.52 -24.72
N SER A 156 0.97 16.30 -24.70
CA SER A 156 1.61 15.10 -25.25
C SER A 156 1.89 15.24 -26.74
N GLN A 157 0.96 15.83 -27.50
CA GLN A 157 1.16 16.09 -28.92
C GLN A 157 2.29 17.11 -29.17
N GLN A 158 2.42 18.14 -28.32
CA GLN A 158 3.54 19.08 -28.39
C GLN A 158 4.87 18.41 -28.07
N VAL A 159 4.92 17.51 -27.08
CA VAL A 159 6.14 16.74 -26.76
C VAL A 159 6.52 15.77 -27.87
N GLN A 160 5.54 15.09 -28.46
CA GLN A 160 5.77 14.21 -29.60
C GLN A 160 6.36 14.99 -30.79
N GLN A 161 5.81 16.18 -31.08
CA GLN A 161 6.36 17.04 -32.13
C GLN A 161 7.79 17.49 -31.80
N MET A 162 8.08 17.88 -30.56
CA MET A 162 9.46 18.21 -30.14
C MET A 162 10.41 17.01 -30.27
N HIS A 163 9.93 15.79 -30.00
CA HIS A 163 10.72 14.58 -30.12
C HIS A 163 11.06 14.29 -31.59
N GLU A 164 10.10 14.46 -32.51
CA GLU A 164 10.32 14.33 -33.96
C GLU A 164 11.28 15.40 -34.50
N GLU A 165 11.12 16.65 -34.07
CA GLU A 165 12.03 17.76 -34.40
C GLU A 165 13.46 17.49 -33.90
N PHE A 166 13.61 17.00 -32.66
CA PHE A 166 14.90 16.60 -32.11
C PHE A 166 15.53 15.45 -32.89
N HIS A 167 14.74 14.41 -33.22
CA HIS A 167 15.24 13.24 -33.93
C HIS A 167 15.78 13.62 -35.32
N GLU A 168 15.07 14.48 -36.06
CA GLU A 168 15.53 14.97 -37.36
C GLU A 168 16.79 15.84 -37.23
N MET A 169 16.81 16.74 -36.25
CA MET A 169 18.00 17.56 -35.96
C MET A 169 19.23 16.71 -35.64
N TYR A 170 19.09 15.71 -34.76
CA TYR A 170 20.18 14.81 -34.38
C TYR A 170 20.64 13.93 -35.55
N ARG A 171 19.71 13.48 -36.41
CA ARG A 171 20.01 12.73 -37.63
C ARG A 171 20.87 13.55 -38.61
N LEU A 172 20.54 14.83 -38.80
CA LEU A 172 21.32 15.72 -39.66
C LEU A 172 22.71 16.00 -39.07
N PHE A 173 22.78 16.27 -37.76
CA PHE A 173 24.03 16.54 -37.05
C PHE A 173 24.99 15.33 -37.05
N SER A 174 24.49 14.13 -36.76
CA SER A 174 25.29 12.89 -36.79
C SER A 174 25.70 12.46 -38.21
N GLY A 175 24.99 12.95 -39.23
CA GLY A 175 25.31 12.74 -40.64
C GLY A 175 26.35 13.70 -41.20
N SER A 176 26.43 14.95 -40.71
CA SER A 176 27.37 15.97 -41.21
C SER A 176 28.78 15.84 -40.59
N SER A 177 28.89 15.34 -39.36
CA SER A 177 30.16 15.25 -38.64
C SER A 177 31.06 14.12 -39.18
N SER A 178 31.93 14.42 -40.14
CA SER A 178 32.82 13.43 -40.77
C SER A 178 33.94 12.93 -39.85
N ASP A 179 34.34 13.71 -38.83
CA ASP A 179 35.18 13.24 -37.71
C ASP A 179 34.97 14.13 -36.47
N CYS A 180 34.19 13.64 -35.50
CA CYS A 180 33.90 14.37 -34.26
C CYS A 180 35.06 14.39 -33.25
N LEU A 181 36.12 13.61 -33.47
CA LEU A 181 37.27 13.50 -32.56
C LEU A 181 38.48 14.33 -33.01
N TYR A 182 38.44 14.89 -34.22
CA TYR A 182 39.50 15.73 -34.74
C TYR A 182 39.61 17.05 -33.95
N LEU A 183 40.83 17.42 -33.56
CA LEU A 183 41.07 18.58 -32.69
C LEU A 183 41.11 19.93 -33.42
N GLN A 184 41.34 19.92 -34.74
CA GLN A 184 41.45 21.16 -35.53
C GLN A 184 40.22 21.42 -36.40
N SER A 185 39.12 20.69 -36.21
CA SER A 185 37.88 20.90 -36.96
C SER A 185 37.13 22.12 -36.44
N THR A 186 37.23 23.23 -37.15
CA THR A 186 36.36 24.41 -36.94
C THR A 186 34.90 24.10 -37.28
N ASP A 187 34.68 23.22 -38.25
CA ASP A 187 33.34 22.88 -38.73
C ASP A 187 32.52 22.15 -37.65
N PHE A 188 33.14 21.21 -36.93
CA PHE A 188 32.48 20.50 -35.83
C PHE A 188 32.14 21.43 -34.66
N GLU A 189 33.00 22.41 -34.36
CA GLU A 189 32.71 23.39 -33.31
C GLU A 189 31.52 24.29 -33.66
N ASN A 190 31.42 24.70 -34.92
CA ASN A 190 30.29 25.46 -35.44
C ASN A 190 29.00 24.62 -35.42
N ASP A 191 29.06 23.36 -35.88
CA ASP A 191 27.92 22.44 -35.86
C ASP A 191 27.43 22.18 -34.43
N VAL A 192 28.34 22.02 -33.46
CA VAL A 192 28.02 21.87 -32.04
C VAL A 192 27.38 23.13 -31.47
N ALA A 193 27.86 24.32 -31.86
CA ALA A 193 27.26 25.58 -31.42
C ALA A 193 25.84 25.76 -31.97
N GLU A 194 25.61 25.45 -33.25
CA GLU A 194 24.27 25.48 -33.86
C GLU A 194 23.34 24.44 -33.21
N PHE A 195 23.83 23.23 -32.97
CA PHE A 195 23.08 22.18 -32.29
C PHE A 195 22.68 22.63 -30.88
N ASN A 196 23.62 23.14 -30.09
CA ASN A 196 23.35 23.63 -28.74
C ASN A 196 22.33 24.77 -28.73
N GLN A 197 22.39 25.70 -29.69
CA GLN A 197 21.40 26.76 -29.82
C GLN A 197 19.99 26.22 -30.05
N LYS A 198 19.84 25.16 -30.86
CA LYS A 198 18.55 24.49 -31.07
C LYS A 198 18.09 23.72 -29.83
N ILE A 199 19.01 23.09 -29.11
CA ILE A 199 18.71 22.42 -27.83
C ILE A 199 18.22 23.42 -26.79
N GLU A 200 18.79 24.62 -26.71
CA GLU A 200 18.31 25.65 -25.79
C GLU A 200 16.85 26.06 -26.06
N ASP A 201 16.44 26.10 -27.34
CA ASP A 201 15.02 26.35 -27.70
C ASP A 201 14.11 25.22 -27.22
N LEU A 202 14.51 23.97 -27.47
CA LEU A 202 13.76 22.80 -27.01
C LEU A 202 13.67 22.74 -25.48
N ASP A 203 14.73 23.09 -24.76
CA ASP A 203 14.73 23.15 -23.30
C ASP A 203 13.75 24.20 -22.76
N ARG A 204 13.69 25.39 -23.38
CA ARG A 204 12.71 26.43 -22.99
C ARG A 204 11.27 26.00 -23.28
N ARG A 205 11.03 25.35 -24.41
CA ARG A 205 9.72 24.78 -24.77
C ARG A 205 9.31 23.69 -23.80
N LEU A 206 10.22 22.78 -23.44
CA LEU A 206 10.00 21.73 -22.46
C LEU A 206 9.68 22.30 -21.07
N GLY A 207 10.43 23.32 -20.63
CA GLY A 207 10.14 24.04 -19.39
C GLY A 207 8.74 24.67 -19.39
N THR A 208 8.34 25.29 -20.50
CA THR A 208 6.99 25.87 -20.66
C THR A 208 5.90 24.81 -20.61
N ILE A 209 6.06 23.69 -21.31
CA ILE A 209 5.12 22.56 -21.31
C ILE A 209 4.98 21.99 -19.89
N PHE A 210 6.10 21.79 -19.19
CA PHE A 210 6.07 21.29 -17.81
C PHE A 210 5.35 22.26 -16.87
N ILE A 211 5.62 23.57 -16.98
CA ILE A 211 4.95 24.60 -16.19
C ILE A 211 3.43 24.56 -16.43
N GLN A 212 2.99 24.46 -17.69
CA GLN A 212 1.57 24.34 -18.03
C GLN A 212 0.95 23.05 -17.47
N ALA A 213 1.64 21.92 -17.59
CA ALA A 213 1.18 20.65 -17.04
C ALA A 213 1.05 20.72 -15.50
N PHE A 214 2.01 21.36 -14.83
CA PHE A 214 2.02 21.54 -13.38
C PHE A 214 0.88 22.45 -12.92
N ASP A 215 0.64 23.55 -13.63
CA ASP A 215 -0.44 24.49 -13.28
C ASP A 215 -1.84 23.89 -13.49
N ASP A 216 -1.98 22.94 -14.42
CA ASP A 216 -3.21 22.19 -14.65
C ASP A 216 -3.38 21.00 -13.68
N ALA A 217 -2.40 20.71 -12.81
CA ALA A 217 -2.47 19.59 -11.87
C ALA A 217 -3.53 19.84 -10.77
N PRO A 218 -4.51 18.94 -10.57
CA PRO A 218 -5.62 19.18 -9.65
C PRO A 218 -5.25 19.08 -8.17
N GLY A 219 -4.09 18.49 -7.85
CA GLY A 219 -3.67 18.26 -6.47
C GLY A 219 -2.26 17.73 -6.34
N LEU A 220 -1.81 17.58 -5.10
CA LEU A 220 -0.43 17.28 -4.75
C LEU A 220 0.07 15.96 -5.34
N GLU A 221 -0.76 14.91 -5.32
CA GLU A 221 -0.42 13.61 -5.89
C GLU A 221 -0.16 13.68 -7.41
N HIS A 222 -0.95 14.46 -8.13
CA HIS A 222 -0.79 14.63 -9.58
C HIS A 222 0.47 15.44 -9.90
N ALA A 223 0.76 16.47 -9.10
CA ALA A 223 1.99 17.23 -9.22
C ALA A 223 3.24 16.35 -9.01
N PHE A 224 3.22 15.43 -8.04
CA PHE A 224 4.31 14.45 -7.86
C PHE A 224 4.43 13.47 -9.03
N LYS A 225 3.32 12.96 -9.56
CA LYS A 225 3.36 12.11 -10.76
C LYS A 225 3.97 12.83 -11.95
N LEU A 226 3.71 14.13 -12.13
CA LEU A 226 4.34 14.93 -13.18
C LEU A 226 5.86 15.06 -12.99
N LEU A 227 6.31 15.25 -11.75
CA LEU A 227 7.75 15.24 -11.43
C LEU A 227 8.38 13.89 -11.77
N ASP A 228 7.71 12.78 -11.47
CA ASP A 228 8.18 11.42 -11.79
C ASP A 228 8.23 11.16 -13.30
N ILE A 229 7.22 11.63 -14.06
CA ILE A 229 7.17 11.52 -15.53
C ILE A 229 8.30 12.31 -16.18
N ALA A 230 8.56 13.54 -15.71
CA ALA A 230 9.61 14.38 -16.26
C ALA A 230 11.01 13.90 -15.84
N GLY A 231 11.15 13.34 -14.63
CA GLY A 231 12.39 12.72 -14.16
C GLY A 231 13.61 13.64 -14.32
N ASN A 232 14.65 13.12 -14.97
CA ASN A 232 15.91 13.84 -15.15
C ASN A 232 15.84 15.00 -16.17
N LEU A 233 14.74 15.13 -16.94
CA LEU A 233 14.53 16.28 -17.81
C LEU A 233 14.45 17.59 -17.02
N LEU A 234 14.01 17.51 -15.76
CA LEU A 234 13.97 18.64 -14.82
C LEU A 234 15.34 19.05 -14.31
N GLU A 235 16.35 18.17 -14.38
CA GLU A 235 17.71 18.47 -13.96
C GLU A 235 18.50 19.25 -15.03
N ARG A 236 17.93 19.38 -16.23
CA ARG A 236 18.53 20.16 -17.33
C ARG A 236 18.58 21.64 -16.93
N PRO A 237 19.72 22.35 -17.07
CA PRO A 237 19.93 23.64 -16.42
C PRO A 237 18.87 24.72 -16.71
N LEU A 238 18.43 24.82 -17.97
CA LEU A 238 17.40 25.79 -18.38
C LEU A 238 16.02 25.42 -17.83
N VAL A 239 15.65 24.14 -17.92
CA VAL A 239 14.39 23.61 -17.38
C VAL A 239 14.36 23.77 -15.86
N ALA A 240 15.44 23.41 -15.16
CA ALA A 240 15.58 23.56 -13.72
C ALA A 240 15.38 25.00 -13.26
N ARG A 241 15.95 25.96 -14.01
CA ARG A 241 15.78 27.40 -13.73
C ARG A 241 14.32 27.82 -13.89
N ASP A 242 13.70 27.46 -14.99
CA ASP A 242 12.34 27.91 -15.32
C ASP A 242 11.28 27.23 -14.41
N THR A 243 11.54 26.01 -13.94
CA THR A 243 10.64 25.25 -13.05
C THR A 243 10.87 25.48 -11.56
N SER A 244 11.93 26.20 -11.18
CA SER A 244 12.34 26.40 -9.78
C SER A 244 11.22 26.93 -8.87
N ASP A 245 10.45 27.90 -9.35
CA ASP A 245 9.33 28.50 -8.59
C ASP A 245 8.19 27.50 -8.30
N LYS A 246 8.04 26.46 -9.13
CA LYS A 246 6.97 25.45 -8.95
C LYS A 246 7.19 24.58 -7.72
N TYR A 247 8.44 24.39 -7.28
CA TYR A 247 8.72 23.68 -6.02
C TYR A 247 8.17 24.43 -4.80
N LEU A 248 8.14 25.76 -4.82
CA LEU A 248 7.50 26.54 -3.74
C LEU A 248 5.98 26.34 -3.75
N VAL A 249 5.36 26.29 -4.93
CA VAL A 249 3.92 25.97 -5.07
C VAL A 249 3.63 24.58 -4.53
N LEU A 250 4.48 23.59 -4.80
CA LEU A 250 4.35 22.23 -4.25
C LEU A 250 4.38 22.22 -2.71
N ILE A 251 5.28 23.00 -2.10
CA ILE A 251 5.33 23.17 -0.63
C ILE A 251 4.06 23.83 -0.11
N GLN A 252 3.51 24.82 -0.83
CA GLN A 252 2.25 25.46 -0.45
C GLN A 252 1.06 24.51 -0.54
N MET A 253 1.00 23.67 -1.58
CA MET A 253 -0.03 22.64 -1.73
C MET A 253 -0.01 21.66 -0.55
N PHE A 254 1.17 21.15 -0.19
CA PHE A 254 1.28 20.26 0.97
C PHE A 254 0.99 20.97 2.29
N ASN A 255 1.38 22.24 2.45
CA ASN A 255 0.99 23.03 3.62
C ASN A 255 -0.53 23.14 3.78
N LYS A 256 -1.27 23.34 2.68
CA LYS A 256 -2.74 23.35 2.69
C LYS A 256 -3.31 21.98 3.05
N ASP A 257 -2.71 20.90 2.56
CA ASP A 257 -3.10 19.55 2.95
C ASP A 257 -2.89 19.30 4.44
N LEU A 258 -1.77 19.76 5.02
CA LEU A 258 -1.52 19.70 6.46
C LEU A 258 -2.56 20.52 7.25
N ASP A 259 -2.99 21.70 6.76
CA ASP A 259 -4.09 22.45 7.39
C ASP A 259 -5.40 21.67 7.36
N ALA A 260 -5.72 21.06 6.22
CA ALA A 260 -6.93 20.24 6.08
C ALA A 260 -6.91 19.05 7.06
N VAL A 261 -5.77 18.37 7.24
CA VAL A 261 -5.63 17.30 8.22
C VAL A 261 -5.81 17.80 9.65
N ARG A 262 -5.24 18.97 9.99
CA ARG A 262 -5.44 19.56 11.32
C ARG A 262 -6.91 19.95 11.57
N MET A 263 -7.61 20.47 10.55
CA MET A 263 -9.03 20.78 10.64
C MET A 263 -9.87 19.53 10.87
N ILE A 264 -9.61 18.45 10.12
CA ILE A 264 -10.29 17.16 10.31
C ILE A 264 -10.05 16.64 11.72
N TYR A 265 -8.82 16.76 12.23
CA TYR A 265 -8.51 16.37 13.59
C TYR A 265 -9.28 17.19 14.63
N SER A 266 -9.27 18.52 14.51
CA SER A 266 -9.98 19.40 15.44
C SER A 266 -11.49 19.17 15.43
N GLN A 267 -12.09 18.94 14.26
CA GLN A 267 -13.50 18.61 14.13
C GLN A 267 -13.82 17.29 14.82
N HIS A 268 -13.00 16.25 14.62
CA HIS A 268 -13.22 14.93 15.23
C HIS A 268 -13.15 15.00 16.76
N VAL A 269 -12.18 15.72 17.32
CA VAL A 269 -12.07 15.92 18.78
C VAL A 269 -13.26 16.70 19.34
N GLN A 270 -13.78 17.68 18.60
CA GLN A 270 -14.96 18.43 18.99
C GLN A 270 -16.22 17.54 18.99
N GLU A 271 -16.42 16.75 17.93
CA GLU A 271 -17.54 15.81 17.83
C GLU A 271 -17.49 14.74 18.94
N GLU A 272 -16.31 14.23 19.27
CA GLU A 272 -16.11 13.30 20.39
C GLU A 272 -16.53 13.94 21.73
N ALA A 273 -16.20 15.22 21.95
CA ALA A 273 -16.57 15.95 23.16
C ALA A 273 -18.08 16.22 23.26
N GLU A 274 -18.75 16.46 22.12
CA GLU A 274 -20.20 16.74 22.08
C GLU A 274 -21.06 15.47 22.20
N LEU A 275 -20.66 14.39 21.51
CA LEU A 275 -21.40 13.14 21.47
C LEU A 275 -21.06 12.22 22.66
N GLY A 276 -19.91 12.43 23.30
CA GLY A 276 -19.38 11.57 24.36
C GLY A 276 -18.81 10.24 23.86
N PHE A 277 -18.76 10.04 22.53
CA PHE A 277 -18.13 8.89 21.90
C PHE A 277 -17.51 9.28 20.54
N SER A 278 -16.44 8.59 20.15
CA SER A 278 -15.77 8.85 18.88
C SER A 278 -16.53 8.24 17.69
N PRO A 279 -16.80 9.01 16.61
CA PRO A 279 -17.33 8.48 15.36
C PRO A 279 -16.34 7.50 14.71
N VAL A 280 -16.68 6.22 14.66
CA VAL A 280 -15.83 5.17 14.08
C VAL A 280 -16.42 4.58 12.82
N HIS A 281 -15.55 3.91 12.04
CA HIS A 281 -15.95 3.14 10.86
C HIS A 281 -16.99 2.07 11.20
N LYS A 282 -17.80 1.68 10.22
CA LYS A 282 -18.83 0.64 10.38
C LYS A 282 -18.22 -0.65 10.91
N ASN A 283 -18.89 -1.27 11.88
CA ASN A 283 -18.48 -2.52 12.54
C ASN A 283 -17.14 -2.45 13.30
N MET A 284 -16.61 -1.26 13.57
CA MET A 284 -15.44 -1.09 14.42
C MET A 284 -15.82 -0.74 15.86
N PRO A 285 -15.08 -1.26 16.85
CA PRO A 285 -15.22 -0.82 18.22
C PRO A 285 -14.50 0.54 18.41
N THR A 286 -14.85 1.26 19.48
CA THR A 286 -14.52 2.69 19.64
C THR A 286 -13.02 2.99 19.64
N VAL A 287 -12.21 2.21 20.36
CA VAL A 287 -10.77 2.46 20.52
C VAL A 287 -10.03 2.07 19.25
N ALA A 288 -10.18 0.85 18.74
CA ALA A 288 -9.52 0.41 17.51
C ALA A 288 -9.97 1.23 16.30
N GLY A 289 -11.24 1.64 16.24
CA GLY A 289 -11.74 2.52 15.19
C GLY A 289 -11.07 3.90 15.22
N SER A 290 -10.94 4.49 16.42
CA SER A 290 -10.27 5.79 16.59
C SER A 290 -8.76 5.72 16.30
N LEU A 291 -8.10 4.65 16.75
CA LEU A 291 -6.70 4.36 16.43
C LEU A 291 -6.48 4.06 14.94
N ARG A 292 -7.49 3.55 14.24
CA ARG A 292 -7.45 3.38 12.78
C ARG A 292 -7.60 4.70 12.06
N TRP A 293 -8.54 5.53 12.48
CA TRP A 293 -8.73 6.87 11.92
C TRP A 293 -7.46 7.73 12.06
N ALA A 294 -6.81 7.73 13.24
CA ALA A 294 -5.56 8.46 13.45
C ALA A 294 -4.43 7.96 12.53
N GLN A 295 -4.34 6.63 12.35
CA GLN A 295 -3.39 6.01 11.44
C GLN A 295 -3.67 6.36 9.97
N GLU A 296 -4.93 6.44 9.56
CA GLU A 296 -5.33 6.85 8.20
C GLU A 296 -4.91 8.30 7.93
N LEU A 297 -5.07 9.21 8.90
CA LEU A 297 -4.56 10.58 8.79
C LEU A 297 -3.04 10.64 8.74
N ARG A 298 -2.35 9.81 9.53
CA ARG A 298 -0.88 9.70 9.49
C ARG A 298 -0.39 9.24 8.11
N GLN A 299 -1.01 8.20 7.55
CA GLN A 299 -0.64 7.69 6.22
C GLN A 299 -0.88 8.73 5.12
N ARG A 300 -1.98 9.49 5.21
CA ARG A 300 -2.30 10.57 4.27
C ARG A 300 -1.21 11.63 4.18
N ILE A 301 -0.52 11.96 5.28
CA ILE A 301 0.55 12.97 5.28
C ILE A 301 1.94 12.38 5.02
N GLN A 302 2.17 11.12 5.42
CA GLN A 302 3.48 10.46 5.26
C GLN A 302 3.84 10.19 3.80
N GLY A 303 2.87 9.75 2.98
CA GLY A 303 3.10 9.47 1.57
C GLY A 303 3.70 10.67 0.82
N PRO A 304 2.99 11.82 0.77
CA PRO A 304 3.50 13.02 0.12
C PRO A 304 4.80 13.55 0.73
N PHE A 305 4.96 13.48 2.06
CA PHE A 305 6.22 13.91 2.71
C PHE A 305 7.43 13.08 2.24
N SER A 306 7.25 11.77 2.06
CA SER A 306 8.32 10.89 1.56
C SER A 306 8.75 11.23 0.13
N ASN A 307 7.82 11.71 -0.71
CA ASN A 307 8.10 12.09 -2.09
C ASN A 307 9.00 13.34 -2.17
N PHE A 308 8.90 14.28 -1.22
CA PHE A 308 9.83 15.41 -1.15
C PHE A 308 11.29 14.97 -0.95
N GLY A 309 11.52 13.83 -0.29
CA GLY A 309 12.86 13.25 -0.13
C GLY A 309 13.47 12.67 -1.41
N ARG A 310 12.65 12.42 -2.45
CA ARG A 310 13.09 11.86 -3.74
C ARG A 310 13.46 12.93 -4.77
N ILE A 311 13.14 14.20 -4.52
CA ILE A 311 13.48 15.31 -5.43
C ILE A 311 14.99 15.50 -5.42
N THR A 312 15.67 15.46 -6.58
CA THR A 312 17.14 15.57 -6.72
C THR A 312 17.72 16.95 -6.38
N HIS A 313 16.87 17.99 -6.37
CA HIS A 313 17.17 19.33 -5.88
C HIS A 313 16.49 19.66 -4.53
N PRO A 314 16.58 18.82 -3.48
CA PRO A 314 15.84 19.04 -2.24
C PRO A 314 16.49 20.12 -1.38
N SER A 315 17.79 20.39 -1.59
CA SER A 315 18.61 21.28 -0.78
C SER A 315 18.29 22.77 -0.95
N SER A 316 17.58 23.19 -2.00
CA SER A 316 17.12 24.59 -2.11
C SER A 316 15.69 24.77 -1.59
N CYS A 317 14.78 23.83 -1.88
CA CYS A 317 13.37 23.98 -1.56
C CYS A 317 13.02 23.52 -0.13
N MET A 318 13.60 22.43 0.38
CA MET A 318 13.38 22.00 1.77
C MET A 318 14.14 22.85 2.79
N GLU A 319 15.29 23.41 2.42
CA GLU A 319 16.08 24.30 3.28
C GLU A 319 15.56 25.74 3.31
N SER A 320 14.65 26.09 2.40
CA SER A 320 13.95 27.38 2.39
C SER A 320 13.19 27.63 3.71
N ALA A 321 12.88 28.89 4.00
CA ALA A 321 12.10 29.24 5.19
C ALA A 321 10.70 28.58 5.16
N GLU A 322 10.10 28.49 3.98
CA GLU A 322 8.82 27.83 3.69
C GLU A 322 8.90 26.32 3.91
N GLY A 323 9.97 25.68 3.41
CA GLY A 323 10.22 24.24 3.57
C GLY A 323 10.43 23.87 5.05
N LYS A 324 11.23 24.64 5.77
CA LYS A 324 11.43 24.46 7.23
C LYS A 324 10.14 24.64 8.02
N ARG A 325 9.31 25.61 7.65
CA ARG A 325 7.98 25.81 8.25
C ARG A 325 7.06 24.61 8.00
N MET A 326 7.01 24.13 6.76
CA MET A 326 6.22 22.95 6.39
C MET A 326 6.65 21.71 7.19
N LYS A 327 7.97 21.46 7.28
CA LYS A 327 8.51 20.32 8.03
C LYS A 327 8.12 20.36 9.51
N ARG A 328 8.26 21.51 10.17
CA ARG A 328 7.81 21.68 11.57
C ARG A 328 6.33 21.40 11.72
N LYS A 329 5.50 21.93 10.82
CA LYS A 329 4.05 21.70 10.85
C LYS A 329 3.69 20.22 10.66
N TYR A 330 4.42 19.51 9.81
CA TYR A 330 4.28 18.06 9.63
C TYR A 330 4.66 17.31 10.92
N GLU A 331 5.79 17.63 11.54
CA GLU A 331 6.25 17.06 12.81
C GLU A 331 5.25 17.34 13.95
N ASP A 332 4.74 18.57 14.05
CA ASP A 332 3.71 18.96 15.02
C ASP A 332 2.42 18.15 14.84
N THR A 333 2.01 17.93 13.58
CA THR A 333 0.80 17.15 13.26
C THR A 333 1.00 15.67 13.59
N LEU A 334 2.17 15.11 13.32
CA LEU A 334 2.51 13.74 13.74
C LEU A 334 2.49 13.58 15.26
N SER A 335 3.10 14.51 15.99
CA SER A 335 3.11 14.50 17.45
C SER A 335 1.70 14.62 18.03
N LEU A 336 0.83 15.40 17.39
CA LEU A 336 -0.58 15.52 17.78
C LEU A 336 -1.34 14.19 17.63
N LEU A 337 -1.15 13.50 16.50
CA LEU A 337 -1.76 12.19 16.25
C LEU A 337 -1.21 11.12 17.20
N GLU A 338 0.10 11.12 17.45
CA GLU A 338 0.75 10.20 18.39
C GLU A 338 0.21 10.40 19.82
N LYS A 339 0.14 11.64 20.31
CA LYS A 339 -0.43 11.94 21.64
C LYS A 339 -1.88 11.49 21.76
N TYR A 340 -2.67 11.63 20.69
CA TYR A 340 -4.05 11.14 20.66
C TYR A 340 -4.12 9.62 20.75
N GLU A 341 -3.31 8.91 19.97
CA GLU A 341 -3.23 7.44 19.99
C GLU A 341 -2.78 6.92 21.35
N THR A 342 -1.72 7.49 21.92
CA THR A 342 -1.20 7.11 23.25
C THR A 342 -2.27 7.32 24.32
N ARG A 343 -2.94 8.48 24.34
CA ARG A 343 -4.01 8.77 25.29
C ARG A 343 -5.13 7.74 25.20
N LEU A 344 -5.63 7.46 23.99
CA LEU A 344 -6.71 6.49 23.78
C LEU A 344 -6.33 5.09 24.28
N TYR A 345 -5.09 4.68 23.99
CA TYR A 345 -4.58 3.38 24.39
C TYR A 345 -4.43 3.27 25.92
N GLU A 346 -3.84 4.28 26.56
CA GLU A 346 -3.67 4.33 28.02
C GLU A 346 -5.02 4.37 28.75
N ASP A 347 -5.97 5.18 28.27
CA ASP A 347 -7.32 5.26 28.82
C ASP A 347 -8.08 3.92 28.70
N TRP A 348 -7.91 3.23 27.58
CA TRP A 348 -8.45 1.88 27.40
C TRP A 348 -7.80 0.88 28.35
N CYS A 349 -6.47 0.84 28.45
CA CYS A 349 -5.75 -0.08 29.34
C CYS A 349 -6.16 0.09 30.81
N ARG A 350 -6.39 1.33 31.25
CA ARG A 350 -6.86 1.64 32.61
C ARG A 350 -8.28 1.16 32.87
N THR A 351 -9.20 1.39 31.93
CA THR A 351 -10.64 1.18 32.18
C THR A 351 -11.15 -0.20 31.78
N VAL A 352 -10.46 -0.91 30.88
CA VAL A 352 -10.92 -2.19 30.34
C VAL A 352 -10.98 -3.28 31.40
N SER A 353 -9.99 -3.34 32.30
CA SER A 353 -9.94 -4.36 33.35
C SER A 353 -11.10 -4.23 34.34
N GLU A 354 -11.36 -3.02 34.84
CA GLU A 354 -12.45 -2.76 35.78
C GLU A 354 -13.82 -3.06 35.15
N LYS A 355 -14.06 -2.55 33.94
CA LYS A 355 -15.33 -2.77 33.21
C LYS A 355 -15.53 -4.24 32.87
N ALA A 356 -14.49 -4.94 32.42
CA ALA A 356 -14.57 -6.36 32.12
C ALA A 356 -14.84 -7.17 33.39
N GLN A 357 -14.09 -6.93 34.48
CA GLN A 357 -14.27 -7.67 35.73
C GLN A 357 -15.65 -7.47 36.35
N TYR A 358 -16.20 -6.26 36.30
CA TYR A 358 -17.54 -5.96 36.78
C TYR A 358 -18.60 -6.70 35.95
N ASN A 359 -18.54 -6.58 34.62
CA ASN A 359 -19.51 -7.22 33.73
C ASN A 359 -19.40 -8.76 33.78
N LEU A 360 -18.19 -9.31 33.95
CA LEU A 360 -18.00 -10.74 34.09
C LEU A 360 -18.54 -11.30 35.43
N SER A 361 -18.64 -10.47 36.47
CA SER A 361 -19.26 -10.88 37.75
C SER A 361 -20.78 -10.86 37.74
N GLN A 362 -21.41 -10.37 36.68
CA GLN A 362 -22.87 -10.38 36.55
C GLN A 362 -23.38 -11.81 36.28
N PRO A 363 -24.63 -12.11 36.66
CA PRO A 363 -25.23 -13.42 36.42
C PRO A 363 -25.36 -13.72 34.92
N LEU A 364 -25.50 -15.00 34.55
CA LEU A 364 -25.58 -15.44 33.15
C LEU A 364 -26.91 -15.06 32.50
N LEU A 365 -28.01 -15.15 33.24
CA LEU A 365 -29.37 -14.84 32.79
C LEU A 365 -29.97 -13.68 33.58
N LYS A 366 -30.85 -12.94 32.93
CA LYS A 366 -31.70 -11.92 33.55
C LYS A 366 -33.15 -12.20 33.21
N ARG A 367 -33.99 -12.28 34.24
CA ARG A 367 -35.44 -12.42 34.09
C ARG A 367 -36.13 -11.07 34.19
N ASP A 368 -37.04 -10.82 33.27
CA ASP A 368 -37.89 -9.62 33.28
C ASP A 368 -38.97 -9.79 34.37
N PRO A 369 -39.08 -8.86 35.33
CA PRO A 369 -40.07 -8.94 36.40
C PRO A 369 -41.53 -8.84 35.92
N GLU A 370 -41.80 -8.19 34.78
CA GLU A 370 -43.16 -8.01 34.25
C GLU A 370 -43.56 -9.15 33.32
N THR A 371 -42.71 -9.46 32.33
CA THR A 371 -43.02 -10.47 31.29
C THR A 371 -42.65 -11.89 31.70
N LYS A 372 -41.84 -12.05 32.76
CA LYS A 372 -41.21 -13.32 33.20
C LYS A 372 -40.31 -13.98 32.15
N GLU A 373 -40.00 -13.29 31.05
CA GLU A 373 -39.08 -13.77 30.01
C GLU A 373 -37.64 -13.74 30.49
N ILE A 374 -36.83 -14.67 29.99
CA ILE A 374 -35.40 -14.74 30.29
C ILE A 374 -34.58 -14.20 29.12
N THR A 375 -33.51 -13.48 29.44
CA THR A 375 -32.55 -12.92 28.47
C THR A 375 -31.13 -13.22 28.91
N VAL A 376 -30.23 -13.40 27.94
CA VAL A 376 -28.81 -13.63 28.24
C VAL A 376 -28.16 -12.32 28.65
N ASN A 377 -27.55 -12.30 29.83
CA ASN A 377 -26.96 -11.10 30.41
C ASN A 377 -25.48 -10.95 30.01
N PHE A 378 -25.22 -10.96 28.71
CA PHE A 378 -23.88 -10.71 28.16
C PHE A 378 -23.76 -9.25 27.72
N ASN A 379 -23.08 -8.43 28.53
CA ASN A 379 -23.02 -6.99 28.31
C ASN A 379 -22.31 -6.66 26.95
N PRO A 380 -22.89 -5.78 26.10
CA PRO A 380 -22.25 -5.34 24.85
C PRO A 380 -20.83 -4.79 24.99
N GLN A 381 -20.48 -4.28 26.18
CA GLN A 381 -19.10 -3.85 26.48
C GLN A 381 -18.10 -5.01 26.41
N LEU A 382 -18.47 -6.23 26.83
CA LEU A 382 -17.59 -7.41 26.74
C LEU A 382 -17.33 -7.79 25.28
N LEU A 383 -18.37 -7.74 24.44
CA LEU A 383 -18.22 -7.91 22.99
C LEU A 383 -17.31 -6.85 22.38
N SER A 384 -17.44 -5.59 22.84
CA SER A 384 -16.55 -4.52 22.42
C SER A 384 -15.10 -4.87 22.76
N VAL A 385 -14.79 -5.27 23.99
CA VAL A 385 -13.41 -5.63 24.38
C VAL A 385 -12.87 -6.81 23.57
N LEU A 386 -13.66 -7.85 23.32
CA LEU A 386 -13.24 -8.97 22.47
C LEU A 386 -12.91 -8.51 21.04
N LYS A 387 -13.71 -7.60 20.48
CA LYS A 387 -13.44 -6.98 19.18
C LYS A 387 -12.20 -6.09 19.22
N GLU A 388 -12.06 -5.25 20.23
CA GLU A 388 -10.87 -4.39 20.42
C GLU A 388 -9.59 -5.24 20.41
N MET A 389 -9.57 -6.32 21.19
CA MET A 389 -8.45 -7.24 21.27
C MET A 389 -8.09 -7.86 19.92
N SER A 390 -9.09 -8.23 19.09
CA SER A 390 -8.83 -8.75 17.75
C SER A 390 -8.14 -7.77 16.81
N TYR A 391 -8.40 -6.46 16.96
CA TYR A 391 -7.74 -5.43 16.15
C TYR A 391 -6.39 -5.00 16.74
N LEU A 392 -6.23 -5.06 18.06
CA LEU A 392 -5.00 -4.67 18.76
C LEU A 392 -3.91 -5.76 18.71
N GLU A 393 -4.29 -7.04 18.70
CA GLU A 393 -3.37 -8.17 18.51
C GLU A 393 -2.61 -8.06 17.17
N ALA A 394 -3.32 -7.70 16.10
CA ALA A 394 -2.73 -7.49 14.79
C ALA A 394 -1.77 -6.27 14.70
N ARG A 395 -1.72 -5.42 15.74
CA ARG A 395 -0.91 -4.21 15.81
C ARG A 395 0.33 -4.35 16.70
N GLU A 396 0.61 -5.53 17.27
CA GLU A 396 1.78 -5.81 18.10
C GLU A 396 2.00 -4.79 19.25
N MET A 397 0.92 -4.37 19.91
CA MET A 397 1.01 -3.43 21.03
C MET A 397 1.66 -4.08 22.26
N THR A 398 2.53 -3.33 22.94
CA THR A 398 3.46 -3.87 23.95
C THR A 398 2.85 -4.14 25.34
N HIS A 399 1.70 -3.56 25.68
CA HIS A 399 1.13 -3.63 27.03
C HIS A 399 -0.38 -3.85 27.03
N ILE A 400 -0.80 -5.10 26.85
CA ILE A 400 -2.22 -5.49 26.92
C ILE A 400 -2.55 -5.90 28.36
N PRO A 401 -3.65 -5.39 28.96
CA PRO A 401 -4.06 -5.81 30.30
C PRO A 401 -4.40 -7.30 30.38
N GLU A 402 -3.88 -7.98 31.40
CA GLU A 402 -4.03 -9.44 31.58
C GLU A 402 -5.49 -9.90 31.58
N THR A 403 -6.40 -9.10 32.16
CA THR A 403 -7.85 -9.40 32.16
C THR A 403 -8.42 -9.46 30.75
N ALA A 404 -8.04 -8.51 29.88
CA ALA A 404 -8.51 -8.48 28.50
C ALA A 404 -7.89 -9.62 27.68
N ALA A 405 -6.62 -9.95 27.94
CA ALA A 405 -5.93 -11.07 27.31
C ALA A 405 -6.55 -12.43 27.68
N ALA A 406 -6.80 -12.68 28.98
CA ALA A 406 -7.47 -13.89 29.44
C ALA A 406 -8.86 -14.05 28.82
N MET A 407 -9.64 -12.97 28.80
CA MET A 407 -10.97 -12.99 28.19
C MET A 407 -10.91 -13.28 26.67
N PHE A 408 -9.92 -12.76 25.97
CA PHE A 408 -9.73 -12.99 24.55
C PHE A 408 -9.29 -14.44 24.24
N SER A 409 -8.44 -15.04 25.09
CA SER A 409 -8.08 -16.46 25.01
C SER A 409 -9.31 -17.37 25.16
N SER A 410 -10.24 -16.99 26.03
CA SER A 410 -11.50 -17.70 26.26
C SER A 410 -12.64 -17.26 25.29
N ARG A 411 -12.35 -16.54 24.19
CA ARG A 411 -13.40 -15.98 23.30
C ARG A 411 -14.33 -17.04 22.70
N ASP A 412 -13.79 -18.19 22.30
CA ASP A 412 -14.56 -19.25 21.65
C ASP A 412 -15.49 -19.93 22.66
N PHE A 413 -15.03 -20.04 23.91
CA PHE A 413 -15.85 -20.48 25.04
C PHE A 413 -17.02 -19.52 25.28
N TYR A 414 -16.78 -18.21 25.41
CA TYR A 414 -17.85 -17.22 25.58
C TYR A 414 -18.83 -17.24 24.41
N ARG A 415 -18.34 -17.32 23.17
CA ARG A 415 -19.20 -17.38 21.98
C ARG A 415 -20.12 -18.60 21.99
N GLN A 416 -19.59 -19.78 22.31
CA GLN A 416 -20.39 -21.01 22.38
C GLN A 416 -21.40 -20.96 23.54
N LEU A 417 -20.98 -20.45 24.70
CA LEU A 417 -21.84 -20.35 25.88
C LEU A 417 -23.00 -19.38 25.64
N VAL A 418 -22.73 -18.19 25.08
CA VAL A 418 -23.76 -17.20 24.72
C VAL A 418 -24.74 -17.80 23.71
N ALA A 419 -24.27 -18.46 22.64
CA ALA A 419 -25.14 -19.07 21.65
C ALA A 419 -26.05 -20.15 22.26
N ASN A 420 -25.52 -20.99 23.14
CA ASN A 420 -26.31 -22.03 23.82
C ASN A 420 -27.35 -21.43 24.78
N LEU A 421 -27.00 -20.38 25.51
CA LEU A 421 -27.91 -19.66 26.41
C LEU A 421 -28.99 -18.90 25.63
N GLU A 422 -28.67 -18.30 24.49
CA GLU A 422 -29.64 -17.62 23.63
C GLU A 422 -30.65 -18.61 23.05
N LEU A 423 -30.21 -19.79 22.60
CA LEU A 423 -31.10 -20.87 22.15
C LEU A 423 -32.03 -21.34 23.28
N MET A 424 -31.47 -21.57 24.47
CA MET A 424 -32.24 -21.93 25.67
C MET A 424 -33.30 -20.88 25.99
N ALA A 425 -32.90 -19.59 26.04
CA ALA A 425 -33.79 -18.48 26.32
C ALA A 425 -34.92 -18.38 25.29
N ASN A 426 -34.61 -18.56 24.00
CA ASN A 426 -35.59 -18.53 22.93
C ASN A 426 -36.63 -19.66 23.07
N TRP A 427 -36.21 -20.89 23.38
CA TRP A 427 -37.13 -22.01 23.58
C TRP A 427 -37.99 -21.83 24.83
N TYR A 428 -37.39 -21.41 25.95
CA TYR A 428 -38.14 -21.12 27.17
C TYR A 428 -39.19 -20.02 26.96
N ASN A 429 -38.78 -18.89 26.35
CA ASN A 429 -39.69 -17.78 26.08
C ASN A 429 -40.78 -18.18 25.07
N LYS A 430 -40.48 -19.07 24.11
CA LYS A 430 -41.49 -19.63 23.20
C LYS A 430 -42.51 -20.48 23.95
N VAL A 431 -42.07 -21.35 24.86
CA VAL A 431 -42.98 -22.15 25.70
C VAL A 431 -43.88 -21.23 26.52
N MET A 432 -43.30 -20.25 27.23
CA MET A 432 -44.06 -19.30 28.05
C MET A 432 -45.06 -18.45 27.25
N LYS A 433 -44.72 -18.03 26.02
CA LYS A 433 -45.61 -17.23 25.16
C LYS A 433 -46.74 -18.03 24.52
N THR A 434 -46.51 -19.31 24.26
CA THR A 434 -47.46 -20.13 23.49
C THR A 434 -48.42 -20.89 24.39
N LEU A 435 -48.04 -21.20 25.63
CA LEU A 435 -48.86 -21.96 26.59
C LEU A 435 -50.20 -21.27 26.86
N LEU A 436 -51.29 -22.00 26.63
CA LEU A 436 -52.64 -21.58 26.99
C LEU A 436 -52.92 -21.86 28.47
N GLU A 437 -53.84 -21.12 29.08
CA GLU A 437 -54.23 -21.31 30.50
C GLU A 437 -54.70 -22.75 30.80
N VAL A 438 -55.32 -23.41 29.82
CA VAL A 438 -55.79 -24.80 29.96
C VAL A 438 -54.67 -25.83 29.79
N GLU A 439 -53.56 -25.46 29.15
CA GLU A 439 -52.39 -26.32 28.94
C GLU A 439 -51.41 -26.23 30.12
N PHE A 440 -51.38 -25.10 30.82
CA PHE A 440 -50.44 -24.82 31.90
C PHE A 440 -50.41 -25.88 33.02
N PRO A 441 -51.55 -26.35 33.57
CA PRO A 441 -51.55 -27.35 34.65
C PRO A 441 -50.92 -28.69 34.25
N LEU A 442 -50.84 -29.00 32.95
CA LEU A 442 -50.26 -30.27 32.47
C LEU A 442 -48.74 -30.26 32.50
N VAL A 443 -48.12 -29.08 32.48
CA VAL A 443 -46.65 -28.89 32.41
C VAL A 443 -46.10 -28.12 33.61
N GLU A 444 -46.95 -27.77 34.58
CA GLU A 444 -46.60 -26.93 35.72
C GLU A 444 -45.45 -27.51 36.55
N GLU A 445 -45.48 -28.82 36.86
CA GLU A 445 -44.43 -29.48 37.66
C GLU A 445 -43.07 -29.48 36.94
N GLU A 446 -43.06 -29.76 35.63
CA GLU A 446 -41.85 -29.73 34.81
C GLU A 446 -41.29 -28.31 34.67
N LEU A 447 -42.16 -27.31 34.46
CA LEU A 447 -41.78 -25.90 34.41
C LEU A 447 -41.20 -25.42 35.75
N GLN A 448 -41.77 -25.83 36.89
CA GLN A 448 -41.23 -25.49 38.20
C GLN A 448 -39.83 -26.09 38.42
N ASN A 449 -39.58 -27.32 37.96
CA ASN A 449 -38.26 -27.95 38.03
C ASN A 449 -37.24 -27.23 37.12
N ILE A 450 -37.65 -26.83 35.92
CA ILE A 450 -36.84 -26.02 35.01
C ILE A 450 -36.52 -24.66 35.65
N ASP A 451 -37.51 -23.96 36.23
CA ASP A 451 -37.33 -22.68 36.90
C ASP A 451 -36.41 -22.78 38.13
N LEU A 452 -36.50 -23.87 38.90
CA LEU A 452 -35.57 -24.16 40.00
C LEU A 452 -34.13 -24.29 39.51
N ARG A 453 -33.92 -24.96 38.38
CA ARG A 453 -32.60 -25.08 37.77
C ARG A 453 -32.12 -23.73 37.24
N LEU A 454 -32.98 -22.95 36.58
CA LEU A 454 -32.64 -21.64 36.01
C LEU A 454 -32.18 -20.62 37.08
N ARG A 455 -32.71 -20.68 38.32
CA ARG A 455 -32.27 -19.78 39.41
C ARG A 455 -30.76 -19.78 39.65
N ALA A 456 -30.10 -20.94 39.49
CA ALA A 456 -28.66 -20.99 39.65
C ALA A 456 -27.93 -20.14 38.59
N ALA A 457 -28.46 -20.05 37.36
CA ALA A 457 -27.96 -19.18 36.29
C ALA A 457 -28.33 -17.70 36.46
N GLU A 458 -29.40 -17.41 37.21
CA GLU A 458 -29.87 -16.05 37.50
C GLU A 458 -29.18 -15.42 38.72
N GLU A 459 -28.76 -16.22 39.72
CA GLU A 459 -28.29 -15.70 41.01
C GLU A 459 -26.83 -16.07 41.34
N THR A 460 -26.37 -17.27 40.95
CA THR A 460 -25.13 -17.85 41.49
C THR A 460 -24.02 -17.98 40.46
N LEU A 461 -24.37 -18.38 39.23
CA LEU A 461 -23.42 -18.55 38.13
C LEU A 461 -23.15 -17.20 37.45
N ASN A 462 -21.88 -16.94 37.17
CA ASN A 462 -21.42 -15.74 36.49
C ASN A 462 -20.42 -16.10 35.40
N TRP A 463 -20.08 -15.11 34.56
CA TRP A 463 -19.19 -15.30 33.41
C TRP A 463 -17.72 -15.55 33.78
N LYS A 464 -17.29 -15.31 35.02
CA LYS A 464 -15.93 -15.68 35.49
C LYS A 464 -15.77 -17.17 35.77
N THR A 465 -16.88 -17.89 35.89
CA THR A 465 -16.86 -19.31 36.23
C THR A 465 -16.45 -20.09 34.99
N GLU A 466 -15.14 -20.19 34.77
CA GLU A 466 -14.58 -20.99 33.67
C GLU A 466 -14.65 -22.48 34.01
N GLY A 467 -15.19 -23.29 33.09
CA GLY A 467 -15.13 -24.74 33.21
C GLY A 467 -16.20 -25.50 32.44
N ALA A 468 -15.89 -26.76 32.13
CA ALA A 468 -16.80 -27.71 31.51
C ALA A 468 -18.11 -27.88 32.31
N GLY A 469 -18.06 -27.74 33.63
CA GLY A 469 -19.25 -27.87 34.49
C GLY A 469 -20.37 -26.86 34.21
N VAL A 470 -20.04 -25.63 33.78
CA VAL A 470 -21.06 -24.64 33.39
C VAL A 470 -21.67 -25.00 32.04
N CYS A 471 -20.85 -25.44 31.07
CA CYS A 471 -21.33 -25.90 29.77
C CYS A 471 -22.21 -27.15 29.88
N ASP A 472 -21.83 -28.11 30.72
CA ASP A 472 -22.62 -29.34 30.95
C ASP A 472 -23.96 -29.01 31.60
N TYR A 473 -23.95 -28.12 32.61
CA TYR A 473 -25.15 -27.61 33.26
C TYR A 473 -26.08 -26.89 32.27
N VAL A 474 -25.54 -25.97 31.45
CA VAL A 474 -26.31 -25.26 30.41
C VAL A 474 -26.88 -26.25 29.41
N THR A 475 -26.08 -27.20 28.92
CA THR A 475 -26.52 -28.21 27.95
C THR A 475 -27.64 -29.09 28.52
N GLN A 476 -27.54 -29.48 29.78
CA GLN A 476 -28.59 -30.27 30.45
C GLN A 476 -29.90 -29.48 30.54
N ILE A 477 -29.87 -28.22 30.97
CA ILE A 477 -31.07 -27.38 31.04
C ILE A 477 -31.65 -27.13 29.64
N THR A 478 -30.79 -26.82 28.68
CA THR A 478 -31.17 -26.61 27.27
C THR A 478 -31.87 -27.84 26.71
N SER A 479 -31.38 -29.06 27.00
CA SER A 479 -32.02 -30.30 26.57
C SER A 479 -33.40 -30.51 27.21
N SER A 480 -33.56 -30.22 28.50
CA SER A 480 -34.85 -30.32 29.20
C SER A 480 -35.88 -29.33 28.67
N ILE A 481 -35.46 -28.09 28.38
CA ILE A 481 -36.34 -27.06 27.80
C ILE A 481 -36.70 -27.41 26.36
N HIS A 482 -35.74 -27.88 25.56
CA HIS A 482 -35.98 -28.30 24.18
C HIS A 482 -36.95 -29.50 24.10
N ASP A 483 -36.78 -30.49 24.98
CA ASP A 483 -37.71 -31.63 25.04
C ASP A 483 -39.15 -31.17 25.33
N LEU A 484 -39.32 -30.31 26.33
CA LEU A 484 -40.61 -29.74 26.68
C LEU A 484 -41.21 -28.92 25.53
N GLU A 485 -40.40 -28.05 24.91
CA GLU A 485 -40.82 -27.24 23.76
C GLU A 485 -41.25 -28.11 22.58
N GLN A 486 -40.49 -29.15 22.26
CA GLN A 486 -40.78 -30.08 21.17
C GLN A 486 -42.08 -30.85 21.42
N ARG A 487 -42.31 -31.33 22.65
CA ARG A 487 -43.55 -32.02 23.04
C ARG A 487 -44.77 -31.08 22.97
N ILE A 488 -44.63 -29.85 23.44
CA ILE A 488 -45.70 -28.83 23.36
C ILE A 488 -45.99 -28.49 21.90
N GLN A 489 -44.96 -28.22 21.09
CA GLN A 489 -45.13 -27.89 19.68
C GLN A 489 -45.80 -29.03 18.93
N LYS A 490 -45.34 -30.27 19.12
CA LYS A 490 -45.93 -31.46 18.49
C LYS A 490 -47.40 -31.66 18.90
N THR A 491 -47.72 -31.41 20.17
CA THR A 491 -49.11 -31.45 20.66
C THR A 491 -49.97 -30.39 19.96
N LYS A 492 -49.44 -29.18 19.80
CA LYS A 492 -50.14 -28.09 19.10
C LYS A 492 -50.34 -28.38 17.63
N ASP A 493 -49.32 -28.86 16.94
CA ASP A 493 -49.39 -29.25 15.53
C ASP A 493 -50.44 -30.35 15.33
N ASN A 494 -50.47 -31.34 16.24
CA ASN A 494 -51.48 -32.39 16.22
C ASN A 494 -52.90 -31.84 16.45
N VAL A 495 -53.08 -30.90 17.38
CA VAL A 495 -54.38 -30.24 17.63
C VAL A 495 -54.81 -29.43 16.42
N GLU A 496 -53.90 -28.68 15.80
CA GLU A 496 -54.18 -27.91 14.58
C GLU A 496 -54.58 -28.84 13.42
N GLU A 497 -53.89 -29.97 13.25
CA GLU A 497 -54.23 -30.97 12.23
C GLU A 497 -55.61 -31.59 12.51
N ILE A 498 -55.93 -31.91 13.76
CA ILE A 498 -57.28 -32.37 14.15
C ILE A 498 -58.32 -31.30 13.79
N GLN A 499 -58.06 -30.03 14.09
CA GLN A 499 -58.95 -28.93 13.72
C GLN A 499 -59.10 -28.80 12.19
N ASN A 500 -58.03 -28.97 11.42
CA ASN A 500 -58.06 -28.93 9.96
C ASN A 500 -58.86 -30.10 9.38
N ILE A 501 -58.69 -31.31 9.91
CA ILE A 501 -59.53 -32.47 9.59
C ILE A 501 -61.00 -32.15 9.88
N MET A 502 -61.31 -31.62 11.07
CA MET A 502 -62.69 -31.28 11.46
C MET A 502 -63.30 -30.19 10.57
N LYS A 503 -62.51 -29.21 10.11
CA LYS A 503 -62.99 -28.18 9.15
C LYS A 503 -63.47 -28.80 7.84
N THR A 504 -62.91 -29.93 7.40
CA THR A 504 -63.38 -30.62 6.18
C THR A 504 -64.79 -31.20 6.32
N TRP A 505 -65.22 -31.50 7.54
CA TRP A 505 -66.55 -32.05 7.83
C TRP A 505 -67.67 -30.99 7.77
N VAL A 506 -67.31 -29.70 7.70
CA VAL A 506 -68.29 -28.61 7.63
C VAL A 506 -68.94 -28.51 6.25
N ALA A 507 -68.37 -29.17 5.23
CA ALA A 507 -68.93 -29.15 3.88
C ALA A 507 -70.30 -29.84 3.81
N PRO A 508 -71.33 -29.21 3.23
CA PRO A 508 -72.66 -29.79 3.16
C PRO A 508 -72.68 -31.02 2.24
N ILE A 509 -73.17 -32.14 2.78
CA ILE A 509 -73.29 -33.45 2.11
C ILE A 509 -74.21 -33.35 0.88
N PHE A 510 -75.29 -32.60 1.00
CA PHE A 510 -76.25 -32.37 -0.08
C PHE A 510 -76.14 -30.93 -0.59
N LYS A 511 -75.87 -30.80 -1.89
CA LYS A 511 -75.83 -29.51 -2.59
C LYS A 511 -77.09 -29.31 -3.42
N ARG A 512 -77.52 -28.05 -3.58
CA ARG A 512 -78.64 -27.68 -4.46
C ARG A 512 -78.24 -27.89 -5.92
N LYS A 513 -79.18 -28.33 -6.75
CA LYS A 513 -78.95 -28.55 -8.19
C LYS A 513 -78.50 -27.22 -8.83
N ASP A 514 -77.41 -27.23 -9.58
CA ASP A 514 -76.77 -26.04 -10.20
C ASP A 514 -76.30 -24.94 -9.23
N GLY A 515 -76.23 -25.21 -7.91
CA GLY A 515 -75.73 -24.25 -6.90
C GLY A 515 -76.63 -23.02 -6.67
N LYS A 516 -77.80 -22.94 -7.30
CA LYS A 516 -78.72 -21.80 -7.16
C LYS A 516 -79.49 -21.88 -5.85
N ARG A 517 -79.81 -20.72 -5.27
CA ARG A 517 -80.57 -20.63 -4.01
C ARG A 517 -82.05 -21.00 -4.19
N GLU A 518 -82.56 -21.07 -5.41
CA GLU A 518 -83.97 -21.37 -5.70
C GLU A 518 -84.21 -22.84 -6.05
N SER A 519 -83.15 -23.62 -6.27
CA SER A 519 -83.24 -25.04 -6.64
C SER A 519 -83.33 -25.97 -5.43
N LEU A 520 -84.05 -27.09 -5.63
CA LEU A 520 -84.16 -28.18 -4.65
C LEU A 520 -82.79 -28.85 -4.40
N LEU A 521 -82.65 -29.49 -3.25
CA LEU A 521 -81.49 -30.34 -2.94
C LEU A 521 -81.40 -31.48 -3.96
N SER A 522 -80.20 -31.68 -4.54
CA SER A 522 -79.94 -32.77 -5.46
C SER A 522 -79.81 -34.08 -4.67
N LEU A 523 -80.80 -34.97 -4.82
CA LEU A 523 -80.80 -36.32 -4.24
C LEU A 523 -80.26 -37.40 -5.21
N ASP A 524 -79.99 -37.01 -6.46
CA ASP A 524 -79.25 -37.83 -7.43
C ASP A 524 -77.91 -38.25 -6.79
N ASP A 525 -77.66 -39.56 -6.68
CA ASP A 525 -76.51 -40.20 -6.01
C ASP A 525 -76.47 -40.11 -4.47
N GLN A 526 -77.63 -40.03 -3.79
CA GLN A 526 -77.71 -39.94 -2.32
C GLN A 526 -76.92 -41.05 -1.59
N HIS A 527 -77.02 -42.29 -2.05
CA HIS A 527 -76.36 -43.43 -1.40
C HIS A 527 -74.83 -43.31 -1.51
N ASP A 528 -74.32 -43.10 -2.72
CA ASP A 528 -72.89 -42.93 -3.00
C ASP A 528 -72.27 -41.73 -2.27
N ARG A 529 -73.02 -40.61 -2.15
CA ARG A 529 -72.54 -39.42 -1.41
C ARG A 529 -72.49 -39.65 0.10
N MET A 530 -73.50 -40.32 0.66
CA MET A 530 -73.47 -40.71 2.07
C MET A 530 -72.36 -41.73 2.34
N GLU A 531 -72.19 -42.75 1.50
CA GLU A 531 -71.14 -43.75 1.65
C GLU A 531 -69.75 -43.12 1.60
N LYS A 532 -69.49 -42.22 0.63
CA LYS A 532 -68.24 -41.45 0.56
C LYS A 532 -68.00 -40.59 1.81
N TYR A 533 -69.05 -39.96 2.34
CA TYR A 533 -68.94 -39.13 3.54
C TYR A 533 -68.70 -39.97 4.81
N TYR A 534 -69.36 -41.12 4.96
CA TYR A 534 -69.10 -42.05 6.06
C TYR A 534 -67.70 -42.65 5.99
N ASN A 535 -67.21 -43.01 4.80
CA ASN A 535 -65.84 -43.46 4.60
C ASN A 535 -64.84 -42.35 4.96
N LEU A 536 -65.08 -41.11 4.54
CA LEU A 536 -64.27 -39.95 4.92
C LEU A 536 -64.22 -39.76 6.44
N ILE A 537 -65.35 -39.84 7.15
CA ILE A 537 -65.38 -39.74 8.62
C ILE A 537 -64.61 -40.89 9.27
N LYS A 538 -64.77 -42.13 8.77
CA LYS A 538 -64.08 -43.30 9.32
C LYS A 538 -62.56 -43.19 9.16
N GLU A 539 -62.09 -42.79 7.98
CA GLU A 539 -60.66 -42.54 7.72
C GLU A 539 -60.12 -41.35 8.53
N SER A 540 -60.89 -40.27 8.61
CA SER A 540 -60.54 -39.10 9.42
C SER A 540 -60.47 -39.44 10.92
N GLY A 541 -61.40 -40.26 11.41
CA GLY A 541 -61.43 -40.72 12.79
C GLY A 541 -60.23 -41.60 13.14
N LEU A 542 -59.80 -42.48 12.22
CA LEU A 542 -58.56 -43.26 12.38
C LEU A 542 -57.34 -42.33 12.48
N LYS A 543 -57.24 -41.32 11.61
CA LYS A 543 -56.16 -40.33 11.63
C LYS A 543 -56.13 -39.53 12.93
N ILE A 544 -57.29 -39.03 13.38
CA ILE A 544 -57.41 -38.30 14.66
C ILE A 544 -56.98 -39.21 15.81
N HIS A 545 -57.39 -40.49 15.81
CA HIS A 545 -56.99 -41.42 16.87
C HIS A 545 -55.47 -41.64 16.89
N THR A 546 -54.83 -41.74 15.73
CA THR A 546 -53.36 -41.81 15.64
C THR A 546 -52.69 -40.53 16.17
N LEU A 547 -53.19 -39.36 15.81
CA LEU A 547 -52.66 -38.07 16.28
C LEU A 547 -52.76 -37.92 17.80
N VAL A 548 -53.85 -38.41 18.41
CA VAL A 548 -54.03 -38.39 19.87
C VAL A 548 -53.14 -39.42 20.58
N GLN A 549 -52.98 -40.63 20.03
CA GLN A 549 -52.10 -41.65 20.62
C GLN A 549 -50.64 -41.20 20.70
N VAL A 550 -50.18 -40.43 19.71
CA VAL A 550 -48.82 -39.87 19.65
C VAL A 550 -48.58 -38.80 20.73
N ILE A 551 -49.63 -38.20 21.29
CA ILE A 551 -49.55 -37.22 22.40
C ILE A 551 -49.41 -37.93 23.76
N THR A 552 -49.89 -39.18 23.88
CA THR A 552 -49.96 -39.92 25.15
C THR A 552 -48.76 -40.82 25.45
N GLN A 553 -47.79 -40.93 24.53
CA GLN A 553 -46.55 -41.64 24.81
C GLN A 553 -45.50 -40.64 25.33
N PRO A 554 -44.93 -40.90 26.52
CA PRO A 554 -43.97 -39.99 27.16
C PRO A 554 -42.71 -39.78 26.31
#